data_AF-A0A961GR71-F1
#
_entry.id   AF-A0A961GR71-F1
#
_cell.length_a   1.000
_cell.length_b   1.000
_cell.length_c   1.000
_cell.angle_alpha   90.00
_cell.angle_beta   90.00
_cell.angle_gamma   90.00
#
_symmetry.space_group_name_H-M   'P 1'
#
loop_
_entity.id
_entity.type
_entity.pdbx_description
1 polymer ?
#
loop_
_entity_poly.entity_id
_entity_poly.type
_entity_poly.pdbx_seq_one_letter_code
_entity_poly.pdbx_strand_id
1 'polypeptide(L)' 'EAIVGGGAFVGNNKVVPPLAMALGIPAVIREDAVTPGHFDLGVQSYVDRRERFRTHLRRLD' A
#
# COMPACT_ATOMS: atom_id res chain seq x y z
N GLU A 1 -4.40 7.72 5.60
CA GLU A 1 -3.38 6.67 5.37
C GLU A 1 -3.70 5.46 6.25
N ALA A 2 -3.56 4.24 5.76
CA ALA A 2 -3.63 2.99 6.54
C ALA A 2 -2.89 1.90 5.75
N ILE A 3 -2.42 0.84 6.40
CA ILE A 3 -1.74 -0.27 5.72
C ILE A 3 -2.50 -1.59 5.87
N VAL A 4 -2.62 -2.31 4.76
CA VAL A 4 -3.07 -3.70 4.73
C VAL A 4 -1.86 -4.56 4.41
N GLY A 5 -1.57 -5.54 5.27
CA GLY A 5 -0.45 -6.45 5.07
C GLY A 5 -0.65 -7.31 3.83
N GLY A 6 0.45 -7.67 3.17
CA GLY A 6 0.42 -8.62 2.06
C GLY A 6 -0.23 -9.93 2.48
N GLY A 7 -1.24 -10.37 1.73
CA GLY A 7 -2.01 -11.58 2.04
C GLY A 7 -3.04 -11.45 3.18
N ALA A 8 -3.30 -10.25 3.70
CA ALA A 8 -4.33 -10.08 4.73
C ALA A 8 -5.77 -10.21 4.14
N PHE A 9 -6.68 -10.79 4.90
CA PHE A 9 -8.10 -10.88 4.56
C PHE A 9 -8.93 -9.87 5.37
N VAL A 10 -9.26 -8.74 4.76
CA VAL A 10 -10.21 -7.77 5.31
C VAL A 10 -11.61 -8.25 4.97
N GLY A 11 -12.36 -8.70 5.99
CA GLY A 11 -13.71 -9.24 5.80
C GLY A 11 -14.69 -8.21 5.23
N ASN A 12 -15.79 -8.70 4.65
CA ASN A 12 -16.86 -7.85 4.11
C ASN A 12 -17.39 -6.87 5.17
N ASN A 13 -17.69 -5.65 4.75
CA ASN A 13 -18.17 -4.55 5.60
C ASN A 13 -17.23 -4.14 6.74
N LYS A 14 -15.97 -4.61 6.76
CA LYS A 14 -14.98 -4.20 7.74
C LYS A 14 -14.32 -2.88 7.32
N VAL A 15 -14.25 -1.93 8.24
CA VAL A 15 -13.54 -0.66 8.05
C VAL A 15 -12.14 -0.79 8.65
N VAL A 16 -11.11 -0.39 7.89
CA VAL A 16 -9.75 -0.18 8.42
C VAL A 16 -9.63 1.31 8.73
N PRO A 17 -9.51 1.72 10.01
CA PRO A 17 -9.45 3.13 10.38
C PRO A 17 -8.23 3.84 9.78
N PRO A 18 -8.26 5.17 9.68
CA PRO A 18 -7.06 5.96 9.43
C PRO A 18 -5.96 5.62 10.45
N LEU A 19 -4.71 5.69 9.99
CA LEU A 19 -3.49 5.44 10.73
C LEU A 19 -3.34 4.02 11.29
N ALA A 20 -4.23 3.09 10.90
CA ALA A 20 -4.19 1.71 11.36
C ALA A 20 -3.41 0.78 10.42
N MET A 21 -3.10 -0.40 10.96
CA MET A 21 -2.49 -1.53 10.27
C MET A 21 -3.39 -2.76 10.39
N ALA A 22 -3.74 -3.39 9.27
CA ALA A 22 -4.55 -4.61 9.21
C ALA A 22 -3.70 -5.80 8.72
N LEU A 23 -3.58 -6.86 9.53
CA LEU A 23 -2.71 -8.02 9.24
C LEU A 23 -3.43 -9.36 9.47
N GLY A 24 -3.13 -10.38 8.65
CA GLY A 24 -3.55 -11.77 8.88
C GLY A 24 -4.87 -12.16 8.22
N ILE A 25 -5.31 -13.40 8.45
CA ILE A 25 -6.54 -14.00 7.91
C ILE A 25 -7.30 -14.68 9.07
N PRO A 26 -8.46 -14.14 9.53
CA PRO A 26 -8.99 -12.82 9.19
C PRO A 26 -8.11 -11.70 9.75
N ALA A 27 -8.12 -10.53 9.11
CA ALA A 27 -7.24 -9.44 9.47
C ALA A 27 -7.54 -8.88 10.87
N VAL A 28 -6.53 -8.72 11.72
CA VAL A 28 -6.60 -8.00 13.00
C VAL A 28 -6.15 -6.57 12.79
N ILE A 29 -6.86 -5.61 13.39
CA ILE A 29 -6.56 -4.17 13.29
C ILE A 29 -5.67 -3.78 14.47
N ARG A 30 -4.55 -3.13 14.18
CA ARG A 30 -3.72 -2.39 15.12
C ARG A 30 -3.87 -0.90 14.83
N GLU A 31 -4.53 -0.19 15.74
CA GLU A 31 -4.71 1.26 15.65
C GLU A 31 -3.39 2.00 15.88
N ASP A 32 -3.30 3.25 15.41
CA ASP A 32 -2.14 4.15 15.55
C ASP A 32 -0.78 3.54 15.13
N ALA A 33 -0.82 2.62 14.17
CA ALA A 33 0.33 1.87 13.69
C ALA A 33 1.07 2.55 12.53
N VAL A 34 0.48 3.60 11.95
CA VAL A 34 0.98 4.33 10.79
C VAL A 34 1.04 5.81 11.13
N THR A 35 2.15 6.47 10.81
CA THR A 35 2.27 7.93 10.91
C THR A 35 2.05 8.58 9.55
N PRO A 36 1.51 9.81 9.49
CA PRO A 36 1.40 10.58 8.25
C PRO A 36 2.72 10.59 7.46
N GLY A 37 2.64 10.38 6.14
CA GLY A 37 3.80 10.38 5.24
C GLY A 37 4.57 9.05 5.18
N HIS A 38 4.14 8.01 5.90
CA HIS A 38 4.78 6.68 5.86
C HIS A 38 4.87 6.08 4.44
N PHE A 39 4.01 6.53 3.52
CA PHE A 39 3.93 5.97 2.16
C PHE A 39 4.45 6.91 1.08
N ASP A 40 4.84 8.14 1.41
CA ASP A 40 5.16 9.19 0.42
C ASP A 40 6.28 8.76 -0.54
N LEU A 41 7.38 8.21 0.00
CA LEU A 41 8.49 7.70 -0.80
C LEU A 41 8.06 6.53 -1.70
N GLY A 42 7.17 5.66 -1.20
CA GLY A 42 6.64 4.54 -1.96
C GLY A 42 5.77 5.02 -3.12
N VAL A 43 4.87 5.97 -2.87
CA VAL A 43 4.00 6.60 -3.88
C VAL A 43 4.84 7.33 -4.92
N GLN A 44 5.79 8.17 -4.50
CA GLN A 44 6.65 8.92 -5.41
C GLN A 44 7.45 8.00 -6.32
N SER A 45 7.96 6.88 -5.79
CA SER A 45 8.68 5.89 -6.60
C SER A 45 7.83 5.33 -7.74
N TYR A 46 6.54 5.08 -7.53
CA TYR A 46 5.63 4.64 -8.60
C TYR A 46 5.35 5.74 -9.62
N VAL A 47 5.19 6.99 -9.17
CA VAL A 47 5.02 8.15 -10.05
C VAL A 47 6.24 8.34 -10.96
N ASP A 48 7.45 8.25 -10.42
CA ASP A 48 8.69 8.39 -11.18
C ASP A 48 8.88 7.23 -12.16
N ARG A 49 8.58 5.99 -11.71
CA ARG A 49 8.66 4.78 -12.54
C ARG A 49 7.69 4.82 -13.72
N ARG A 50 6.51 5.42 -13.57
CA ARG A 50 5.55 5.62 -14.66
C ARG A 50 6.25 6.28 -15.84
N GLU A 51 6.93 7.41 -15.60
CA GLU A 51 7.57 8.12 -16.70
C GLU A 51 8.72 7.30 -17.29
N ARG A 52 9.58 6.77 -16.43
CA ARG A 52 10.72 5.98 -16.87
C ARG A 52 10.31 4.81 -17.76
N PHE A 53 9.30 4.04 -17.38
CA PHE A 53 8.86 2.90 -18.19
C PHE A 53 8.10 3.33 -19.45
N ARG A 54 7.37 4.44 -19.41
CA ARG A 54 6.69 4.96 -20.60
C ARG A 54 7.66 5.36 -21.71
N THR A 55 8.83 5.90 -21.38
CA THR A 55 9.80 6.41 -22.38
C THR A 55 10.92 5.44 -22.71
N HIS A 56 11.32 4.59 -21.76
CA HIS A 56 12.53 3.76 -21.92
C HIS A 56 12.25 2.26 -22.03
N LEU A 57 11.05 1.78 -21.69
CA LEU A 57 10.74 0.35 -21.80
C LEU A 57 10.51 -0.03 -23.26
N ARG A 58 11.28 -1.01 -23.76
CA ARG A 58 11.11 -1.59 -25.09
C ARG A 58 11.37 -3.09 -25.06
N ARG A 59 10.67 -3.81 -25.93
CA ARG A 59 10.93 -5.22 -26.22
C ARG A 59 12.25 -5.32 -27.02
N LEU A 60 13.05 -6.36 -26.78
CA LEU A 60 14.40 -6.52 -27.35
C LEU A 60 14.57 -7.81 -28.15
N ASP A 61 13.51 -8.61 -28.26
CA ASP A 61 13.51 -9.85 -29.04
C ASP A 61 13.31 -9.61 -30.53
#